data_AF-V5GY80-F1
#
_entry.id   AF-V5GY80-F1
#
_cell.length_a   1.000
_cell.length_b   1.000
_cell.length_c   1.000
_cell.angle_alpha   90.00
_cell.angle_beta   90.00
_cell.angle_gamma   90.00
#
_symmetry.space_group_name_H-M   'P 1'
#
loop_
_entity.id
_entity.type
_entity.pdbx_description
1 polymer ?
#
loop_
_entity_poly.entity_id
_entity_poly.type
_entity_poly.pdbx_seq_one_letter_code
_entity_poly.pdbx_strand_id
1 'polypeptide(L)'
;IRNFGQTPSQLLMEPHPPRSSAMHLSPMMFASIPDDVCMTMKFLSNSPIVHISANTYPQLPNPSVVTVTMHQQFAVNKWNSTYAAVAQSPIYAETTQTATSNLPLSMDAVLSQTNNSSAQNQMQRRHLGDNFSQNLKIRSNCFVTTVDSKFLISC
;
A
#
# COMPACT_ATOMS: atom_id res chain seq x y z
N ILE A 1 -21.09 15.57 61.42
CA ILE A 1 -20.78 14.74 60.23
C ILE A 1 -21.86 14.81 59.12
N ARG A 2 -23.09 15.30 59.37
CA ARG A 2 -24.14 15.38 58.32
C ARG A 2 -23.87 16.36 57.16
N ASN A 3 -22.96 17.34 57.33
CA ASN A 3 -22.76 18.43 56.37
C ASN A 3 -21.32 18.53 55.82
N PHE A 4 -20.48 17.55 56.11
CA PHE A 4 -19.10 17.48 55.62
C PHE A 4 -18.93 16.07 55.07
N GLY A 5 -18.86 15.95 53.74
CA GLY A 5 -19.03 14.70 52.98
C GLY A 5 -18.44 13.46 53.67
N GLN A 6 -19.23 12.39 53.73
CA GLN A 6 -18.78 11.11 54.26
C GLN A 6 -17.94 10.39 53.21
N THR A 7 -16.77 9.90 53.59
CA THR A 7 -15.95 9.04 52.74
C THR A 7 -16.67 7.70 52.54
N PRO A 8 -16.90 7.26 51.30
CA PRO A 8 -17.52 5.96 51.04
C PRO A 8 -16.64 4.82 51.55
N SER A 9 -17.29 3.71 51.92
CA SER A 9 -16.60 2.51 52.41
C SER A 9 -15.70 1.90 51.34
N GLN A 10 -14.52 1.44 51.73
CA GLN A 10 -13.62 0.71 50.87
C GLN A 10 -14.22 -0.67 50.54
N LEU A 11 -14.43 -0.95 49.24
CA LEU A 11 -15.08 -2.17 48.77
C LEU A 11 -14.11 -3.32 48.49
N LEU A 12 -12.83 -3.00 48.19
CA LEU A 12 -11.83 -3.96 47.78
C LEU A 12 -10.49 -3.64 48.45
N MET A 13 -9.75 -4.69 48.84
CA MET A 13 -8.39 -4.58 49.38
C MET A 13 -7.32 -4.69 48.29
N GLU A 14 -7.67 -5.27 47.14
CA GLU A 14 -6.79 -5.44 45.98
C GLU A 14 -7.20 -4.50 44.84
N PRO A 15 -6.27 -4.12 43.93
CA PRO A 15 -6.60 -3.30 42.77
C PRO A 15 -7.69 -3.96 41.93
N HIS A 16 -8.69 -3.17 41.51
CA HIS A 16 -9.74 -3.68 40.64
C HIS A 16 -9.11 -4.26 39.36
N PRO A 17 -9.45 -5.50 38.96
CA PRO A 17 -8.93 -6.09 37.74
C PRO A 17 -9.18 -5.18 36.53
N PRO A 18 -8.25 -5.09 35.57
CA PRO A 18 -8.48 -4.29 34.38
C PRO A 18 -9.76 -4.76 33.69
N ARG A 19 -10.63 -3.80 33.38
CA ARG A 19 -11.91 -4.09 32.73
C ARG A 19 -11.61 -4.67 31.34
N SER A 20 -11.98 -5.94 31.12
CA SER A 20 -11.99 -6.57 29.80
C SER A 20 -13.07 -5.91 28.93
N SER A 21 -12.77 -4.74 28.38
CA SER A 21 -13.61 -4.09 27.39
C SER A 21 -13.34 -4.73 26.03
N ALA A 22 -14.35 -4.75 25.17
CA ALA A 22 -14.18 -5.16 23.77
C ALA A 22 -13.12 -4.29 23.05
N MET A 23 -12.91 -3.05 23.49
CA MET A 23 -11.82 -2.19 23.03
C MET A 23 -10.42 -2.73 23.38
N HIS A 24 -10.27 -3.45 24.49
CA HIS A 24 -9.00 -4.09 24.88
C HIS A 24 -8.82 -5.47 24.22
N LEU A 25 -9.89 -6.22 24.01
CA LEU A 25 -9.82 -7.60 23.53
C LEU A 25 -9.82 -7.71 22.00
N SER A 26 -10.49 -6.78 21.33
CA SER A 26 -10.63 -6.76 19.87
C SER A 26 -10.65 -5.32 19.34
N PRO A 27 -9.54 -4.58 19.40
CA PRO A 27 -9.46 -3.18 18.96
C PRO A 27 -9.92 -2.99 17.50
N MET A 28 -9.66 -4.00 16.65
CA MET A 28 -9.99 -4.01 15.23
C MET A 28 -11.50 -4.09 14.94
N MET A 29 -12.36 -4.52 15.89
CA MET A 29 -13.81 -4.61 15.66
C MET A 29 -14.48 -3.24 15.52
N PHE A 30 -13.80 -2.19 15.97
CA PHE A 30 -14.24 -0.80 15.87
C PHE A 30 -13.51 -0.05 14.76
N ALA A 31 -12.60 -0.70 14.02
CA ALA A 31 -12.02 -0.07 12.84
C ALA A 31 -13.14 0.18 11.81
N SER A 32 -13.15 1.37 11.21
CA SER A 32 -13.99 1.61 10.03
C SER A 32 -13.65 0.56 8.97
N ILE A 33 -14.67 0.00 8.32
CA ILE A 33 -14.47 -0.82 7.13
C ILE A 33 -13.67 0.06 6.16
N PRO A 34 -12.40 -0.27 5.85
CA PRO A 34 -11.65 0.52 4.88
C PRO A 34 -12.44 0.48 3.58
N ASP A 35 -12.53 1.62 2.87
CA ASP A 35 -13.15 1.65 1.55
C ASP A 35 -12.65 0.47 0.71
N ASP A 36 -13.57 -0.27 0.07
CA ASP A 36 -13.23 -1.43 -0.76
C ASP A 36 -12.23 -1.05 -1.88
N VAL A 37 -12.21 0.22 -2.27
CA VAL A 37 -11.27 0.81 -3.23
C VAL A 37 -10.59 2.03 -2.62
N CYS A 38 -9.31 1.91 -2.32
CA CYS A 38 -8.49 2.98 -1.75
C CYS A 38 -7.80 3.89 -2.79
N MET A 39 -7.60 3.39 -4.02
CA MET A 39 -6.95 4.12 -5.10
C MET A 39 -7.21 3.47 -6.46
N THR A 40 -7.34 4.29 -7.51
CA THR A 40 -7.35 3.86 -8.91
C THR A 40 -6.16 4.47 -9.65
N MET A 41 -5.38 3.63 -10.34
CA MET A 41 -4.24 4.07 -11.15
C MET A 41 -4.49 3.74 -12.63
N LYS A 42 -4.27 4.73 -13.52
CA LYS A 42 -4.44 4.56 -14.97
C LYS A 42 -3.08 4.53 -15.67
N PHE A 43 -2.83 3.48 -16.46
CA PHE A 43 -1.65 3.39 -17.32
C PHE A 43 -1.91 4.04 -18.67
N LEU A 44 -0.96 4.86 -19.16
CA LEU A 44 -1.11 5.55 -20.45
C LEU A 44 -1.03 4.61 -21.66
N SER A 45 -0.47 3.42 -21.49
CA SER A 45 -0.24 2.48 -22.60
C SER A 45 -1.52 1.86 -23.16
N ASN A 46 -2.68 2.04 -22.50
CA ASN A 46 -3.96 1.38 -22.82
C ASN A 46 -3.80 -0.13 -23.11
N SER A 47 -2.78 -0.76 -22.51
CA SER A 47 -2.44 -2.16 -22.68
C SER A 47 -2.84 -2.93 -21.43
N PRO A 48 -3.43 -4.13 -21.54
CA PRO A 48 -3.76 -4.95 -20.38
C PRO A 48 -2.53 -5.21 -19.52
N ILE A 49 -2.69 -5.16 -18.19
CA ILE A 49 -1.68 -5.63 -17.26
C ILE A 49 -1.70 -7.16 -17.26
N VAL A 50 -0.54 -7.77 -17.51
CA VAL A 50 -0.38 -9.23 -17.57
C VAL A 50 0.30 -9.78 -16.32
N HIS A 51 1.08 -8.98 -15.61
CA HIS A 51 1.76 -9.40 -14.38
C HIS A 51 1.84 -8.26 -13.36
N ILE A 52 1.64 -8.63 -12.10
CA ILE A 52 1.74 -7.74 -10.94
C ILE A 52 2.56 -8.47 -9.87
N SER A 53 3.60 -7.82 -9.37
CA SER A 53 4.36 -8.28 -8.21
C SER A 53 4.33 -7.19 -7.15
N ALA A 54 3.79 -7.52 -5.96
CA ALA A 54 3.63 -6.60 -4.86
C ALA A 54 4.67 -6.91 -3.77
N ASN A 55 5.72 -6.09 -3.71
CA ASN A 55 6.79 -6.16 -2.73
C ASN A 55 6.63 -5.04 -1.71
N THR A 56 5.61 -5.15 -0.86
CA THR A 56 5.18 -4.09 0.07
C THR A 56 5.62 -4.33 1.52
N TYR A 57 6.55 -5.27 1.74
CA TYR A 57 7.02 -5.62 3.08
C TYR A 57 7.75 -4.44 3.76
N PRO A 58 7.42 -4.08 5.01
CA PRO A 58 7.95 -2.89 5.67
C PRO A 58 9.48 -2.85 5.83
N GLN A 59 10.15 -4.00 5.84
CA GLN A 59 11.62 -4.07 5.98
C GLN A 59 12.36 -3.93 4.63
N LEU A 60 11.64 -3.88 3.51
CA LEU A 60 12.28 -3.64 2.22
C LEU A 60 12.76 -2.19 2.17
N PRO A 61 13.98 -1.93 1.64
CA PRO A 61 14.50 -0.58 1.53
C PRO A 61 13.67 0.28 0.55
N ASN A 62 13.09 -0.35 -0.47
CA ASN A 62 12.29 0.30 -1.50
C ASN A 62 11.00 -0.50 -1.78
N PRO A 63 10.00 -0.43 -0.90
CA PRO A 63 8.73 -1.12 -1.09
C PRO A 63 8.05 -0.64 -2.37
N SER A 64 7.58 -1.57 -3.19
CA SER A 64 7.08 -1.24 -4.53
C SER A 64 6.14 -2.29 -5.10
N VAL A 65 5.37 -1.87 -6.09
CA VAL A 65 4.52 -2.74 -6.91
C VAL A 65 4.97 -2.65 -8.35
N VAL A 66 5.49 -3.77 -8.87
CA VAL A 66 5.92 -3.89 -10.26
C VAL A 66 4.75 -4.37 -11.10
N THR A 67 4.47 -3.67 -12.19
CA THR A 67 3.44 -4.02 -13.16
C THR A 67 4.05 -4.22 -14.53
N VAL A 68 3.64 -5.26 -15.24
CA VAL A 68 4.03 -5.52 -16.63
C VAL A 68 2.78 -5.57 -17.50
N THR A 69 2.83 -4.90 -18.64
CA THR A 69 1.75 -4.85 -19.62
C THR A 69 1.95 -5.85 -20.75
N MET A 70 0.90 -6.13 -21.50
CA MET A 70 0.94 -7.04 -22.65
C MET A 70 1.88 -6.54 -23.75
N HIS A 71 2.05 -5.23 -23.89
CA HIS A 71 3.06 -4.61 -24.77
C HIS A 71 4.46 -4.59 -24.15
N GLN A 72 4.75 -5.45 -23.18
CA GLN A 72 6.07 -5.62 -22.57
C GLN A 72 6.66 -4.35 -21.93
N GLN A 73 5.81 -3.35 -21.67
CA GLN A 73 6.17 -2.19 -20.86
C GLN A 73 6.00 -2.55 -19.38
N PHE A 74 6.97 -2.16 -18.57
CA PHE A 74 6.91 -2.37 -17.13
C PHE A 74 7.05 -1.05 -16.37
N ALA A 75 6.57 -1.05 -15.13
CA ALA A 75 6.66 0.09 -14.24
C ALA A 75 6.84 -0.36 -12.81
N VAL A 76 7.56 0.45 -12.03
CA VAL A 76 7.86 0.22 -10.62
C VAL A 76 7.21 1.33 -9.81
N ASN A 77 6.00 1.06 -9.32
CA ASN A 77 5.23 2.02 -8.54
C ASN A 77 5.68 1.96 -7.08
N LYS A 78 5.92 3.13 -6.46
CA LYS A 78 6.41 3.19 -5.09
C LYS A 78 5.25 2.95 -4.11
N TRP A 79 5.45 2.03 -3.16
CA TRP A 79 4.51 1.80 -2.08
C TRP A 79 4.72 2.79 -0.95
N ASN A 80 3.62 3.33 -0.42
CA ASN A 80 3.61 4.23 0.73
C ASN A 80 3.39 3.42 2.02
N SER A 81 4.46 3.04 2.71
CA SER A 81 4.35 2.28 3.96
C SER A 81 3.61 3.05 5.07
N THR A 82 3.58 4.38 5.02
CA THR A 82 2.83 5.20 5.99
C THR A 82 1.32 4.99 5.82
N TYR A 83 0.85 4.73 4.59
CA TYR A 83 -0.57 4.44 4.34
C TYR A 83 -1.03 3.16 5.08
N ALA A 84 -0.19 2.11 5.08
CA ALA A 84 -0.48 0.87 5.77
C ALA A 84 -0.63 1.06 7.29
N ALA A 85 0.21 1.92 7.87
CA ALA A 85 0.17 2.23 9.30
C ALA A 85 -1.13 2.96 9.70
N VAL A 86 -1.60 3.89 8.85
CA VAL A 86 -2.84 4.65 9.08
C VAL A 86 -4.09 3.80 8.87
N ALA A 87 -4.10 2.92 7.85
CA ALA A 87 -5.23 2.03 7.59
C ALA A 87 -5.47 1.00 8.72
N GLN A 88 -4.47 0.75 9.56
CA GLN A 88 -4.53 -0.22 10.67
C GLN A 88 -4.63 0.44 12.05
N SER A 89 -4.57 1.77 12.15
CA SER A 89 -4.60 2.46 13.43
C SER A 89 -6.02 2.51 14.02
N PRO A 90 -6.20 2.21 15.32
CA PRO A 90 -7.50 2.36 15.99
C PRO A 90 -7.98 3.82 15.96
N ILE A 91 -9.30 4.03 15.85
CA ILE A 91 -9.95 5.36 15.74
C ILE A 91 -9.58 6.32 16.89
N TYR A 92 -9.16 5.79 18.04
CA TYR A 92 -8.82 6.58 19.23
C TYR A 92 -7.37 7.11 19.27
N ALA A 93 -6.54 6.76 18.28
CA ALA A 93 -5.23 7.40 18.16
C ALA A 93 -5.45 8.84 17.66
N GLU A 94 -5.35 9.82 18.56
CA GLU A 94 -5.28 11.25 18.20
C GLU A 94 -4.09 11.46 17.25
N THR A 95 -4.33 11.28 15.96
CA THR A 95 -3.34 11.52 14.92
C THR A 95 -3.75 12.79 14.21
N THR A 96 -3.53 13.92 14.88
CA THR A 96 -3.55 15.27 14.29
C THR A 96 -2.34 15.43 13.37
N GLN A 97 -2.33 14.73 12.24
CA GLN A 97 -1.38 15.00 11.17
C GLN A 97 -2.12 15.01 9.83
N THR A 98 -2.37 16.24 9.36
CA THR A 98 -2.51 16.62 7.95
C THR A 98 -2.79 15.46 7.00
N ALA A 99 -4.08 15.16 6.82
CA ALA A 99 -4.59 14.21 5.82
C ALA A 99 -4.40 14.75 4.39
N THR A 100 -3.18 15.15 4.03
CA THR A 100 -2.80 15.36 2.63
C THR A 100 -2.78 13.98 1.97
N SER A 101 -3.92 13.55 1.41
CA SER A 101 -4.05 12.54 0.34
C SER A 101 -2.88 11.53 0.26
N ASN A 102 -2.65 10.75 1.31
CA ASN A 102 -1.62 9.72 1.30
C ASN A 102 -2.19 8.54 0.53
N LEU A 103 -2.02 8.51 -0.79
CA LEU A 103 -2.40 7.35 -1.59
C LEU A 103 -1.43 6.17 -1.28
N PRO A 104 -1.91 4.92 -1.36
CA PRO A 104 -1.08 3.73 -1.13
C PRO A 104 0.07 3.59 -2.13
N LEU A 105 -0.12 4.07 -3.36
CA LEU A 105 0.85 3.96 -4.45
C LEU A 105 1.16 5.33 -5.04
N SER A 106 2.44 5.57 -5.32
CA SER A 106 2.89 6.64 -6.20
C SER A 106 3.32 6.04 -7.53
N MET A 107 2.83 6.62 -8.63
CA MET A 107 3.10 6.12 -9.98
C MET A 107 4.60 6.24 -10.32
N ASP A 108 5.12 5.27 -11.06
CA ASP A 108 6.49 5.34 -11.60
C ASP A 108 6.72 6.66 -12.35
N ALA A 109 7.75 7.41 -11.95
CA ALA A 109 8.07 8.72 -12.52
C ALA A 109 8.38 8.67 -14.02
N VAL A 110 8.81 7.51 -14.50
CA VAL A 110 9.06 7.28 -15.93
C VAL A 110 7.74 7.19 -16.71
N LEU A 111 6.67 6.68 -16.08
CA LEU A 111 5.35 6.66 -16.69
C LEU A 111 4.66 8.03 -16.62
N SER A 112 4.85 8.79 -15.54
CA SER A 112 4.15 10.07 -15.31
C SER A 112 4.58 11.19 -16.28
N GLN A 113 5.80 11.14 -16.81
CA GLN A 113 6.37 12.16 -17.69
C GLN A 113 5.88 12.12 -19.15
N THR A 114 5.05 11.12 -19.51
CA THR A 114 4.59 10.91 -20.90
C THR A 114 3.67 12.03 -21.44
N ASN A 115 3.23 12.98 -20.61
CA ASN A 115 2.36 14.09 -21.04
C ASN A 115 3.08 15.24 -21.76
N ASN A 116 4.42 15.34 -21.70
CA ASN A 116 5.14 16.42 -22.40
C ASN A 116 5.68 15.91 -23.74
N SER A 117 4.99 16.33 -24.81
CA SER A 117 5.23 16.06 -26.22
C SER A 117 6.59 16.59 -26.70
N SER A 118 7.67 15.92 -26.31
CA SER A 118 8.96 16.01 -26.97
C SER A 118 9.35 14.60 -27.40
N ALA A 119 9.66 14.45 -28.69
CA ALA A 119 9.93 13.17 -29.37
C ALA A 119 11.09 12.35 -28.76
N GLN A 120 11.83 12.89 -27.77
CA GLN A 120 12.84 12.17 -27.01
C GLN A 120 12.31 11.28 -25.88
N ASN A 121 11.07 11.46 -25.41
CA ASN A 121 10.53 10.71 -24.26
C ASN A 121 10.07 9.28 -24.58
N GLN A 122 9.98 8.89 -25.85
CA GLN A 122 9.72 7.47 -26.18
C GLN A 122 10.85 6.56 -25.69
N MET A 123 12.07 7.07 -25.58
CA MET A 123 13.26 6.35 -25.14
C MET A 123 13.34 6.16 -23.62
N GLN A 124 12.47 6.82 -22.85
CA GLN A 124 12.38 6.63 -21.40
C GLN A 124 11.39 5.54 -21.01
N ARG A 125 10.50 5.05 -21.89
CA ARG A 125 9.59 3.96 -21.52
C ARG A 125 10.37 2.67 -21.29
N ARG A 126 10.31 2.19 -20.05
CA ARG A 126 10.82 0.89 -19.62
C ARG A 126 10.11 -0.22 -20.40
N HIS A 127 10.80 -0.76 -21.40
CA HIS A 127 10.38 -1.87 -22.22
C HIS A 127 11.30 -3.06 -21.96
N LEU A 128 10.77 -4.28 -21.95
CA LEU A 128 11.57 -5.49 -21.75
C LEU A 128 12.49 -5.82 -22.96
N GLY A 129 12.32 -5.10 -24.07
CA GLY A 129 13.11 -5.22 -25.29
C GLY A 129 12.49 -6.15 -26.32
N ASP A 130 13.07 -6.19 -27.53
CA ASP A 130 12.47 -6.89 -28.68
C ASP A 130 12.98 -8.32 -28.87
N ASN A 131 13.65 -8.89 -27.86
CA ASN A 131 14.30 -10.20 -27.94
C ASN A 131 13.33 -11.39 -27.76
N PHE A 132 12.04 -11.12 -27.54
CA PHE A 132 11.06 -12.18 -27.41
C PHE A 132 10.76 -12.82 -28.77
N SER A 133 10.60 -14.14 -28.78
CA SER A 133 10.13 -14.84 -29.96
C SER A 133 8.76 -14.32 -30.38
N GLN A 134 8.54 -14.10 -31.68
CA GLN A 134 7.24 -13.68 -32.22
C GLN A 134 6.12 -14.71 -31.97
N ASN A 135 6.49 -15.95 -31.66
CA ASN A 135 5.55 -17.02 -31.30
C ASN A 135 5.24 -17.06 -29.80
N LEU A 136 5.92 -16.25 -28.98
CA LEU A 136 5.69 -16.22 -27.54
C LEU A 136 4.32 -15.58 -27.24
N LYS A 137 3.48 -16.32 -26.54
CA LYS A 137 2.23 -15.80 -25.99
C LYS A 137 2.49 -15.31 -24.58
N ILE A 138 2.50 -14.00 -24.39
CA ILE A 138 2.70 -13.37 -23.10
C ILE A 138 1.57 -13.77 -22.14
N ARG A 139 1.94 -14.30 -20.98
CA ARG A 139 1.05 -14.68 -19.88
C ARG A 139 1.60 -14.20 -18.55
N SER A 140 0.77 -14.24 -17.51
CA SER A 140 1.20 -13.81 -16.16
C SER A 140 2.35 -14.64 -15.59
N ASN A 141 2.40 -15.92 -15.91
CA ASN A 141 3.44 -16.85 -15.46
C ASN A 141 4.76 -16.75 -16.25
N CYS A 142 4.85 -15.85 -17.23
CA CYS A 142 6.08 -15.56 -17.96
C CYS A 142 7.00 -14.59 -17.23
N PHE A 143 6.61 -14.08 -16.06
CA PHE A 143 7.35 -13.04 -15.37
C PHE A 143 7.58 -13.40 -13.91
N VAL A 144 8.78 -13.09 -13.43
CA VAL A 144 9.15 -13.19 -12.03
C VAL A 144 9.91 -11.92 -11.65
N THR A 145 9.48 -11.25 -10.59
CA THR A 145 10.19 -10.11 -10.02
C THR A 145 10.87 -10.54 -8.72
N THR A 146 12.10 -10.06 -8.47
CA THR A 146 12.76 -10.26 -7.19
C THR A 146 12.05 -9.51 -6.06
N VAL A 147 12.25 -9.96 -4.82
CA VAL A 147 11.60 -9.38 -3.61
C VAL A 147 11.97 -7.92 -3.35
N ASP A 148 13.09 -7.45 -3.89
CA ASP A 148 13.55 -6.06 -3.81
C ASP A 148 13.17 -5.23 -5.04
N SER A 149 12.40 -5.82 -5.98
CA SER A 149 11.97 -5.20 -7.24
C SER A 149 13.10 -4.73 -8.16
N LYS A 150 14.33 -5.21 -7.98
CA LYS A 150 15.49 -4.79 -8.80
C LYS A 150 15.63 -5.59 -10.08
N PHE A 151 15.21 -6.85 -10.09
CA PHE A 151 15.28 -7.69 -11.27
C PHE A 151 13.89 -8.19 -11.66
N LEU A 152 13.62 -8.11 -12.96
CA LEU A 152 12.44 -8.67 -13.61
C LEU A 152 12.95 -9.66 -14.65
N ILE A 153 12.59 -10.92 -14.45
CA ILE A 153 12.96 -12.04 -15.30
C ILE A 153 11.74 -12.41 -16.13
N SER A 154 11.93 -12.57 -17.43
CA SER A 154 10.89 -12.96 -18.36
C SER A 154 11.25 -14.27 -19.06
N CYS A 155 10.31 -15.23 -19.11
CA CYS A 155 10.49 -16.57 -19.69
C CYS A 155 9.34 -17.01 -20.60
#